data_AF-A0A919WZV5-F1
#
_entry.id   AF-A0A919WZV5-F1
#
_cell.length_a   1.000
_cell.length_b   1.000
_cell.length_c   1.000
_cell.angle_alpha   90.00
_cell.angle_beta   90.00
_cell.angle_gamma   90.00
#
_symmetry.space_group_name_H-M   'P 1'
#
loop_
_entity.id
_entity.type
_entity.pdbx_description
1 polymer ?
#
loop_
_entity_poly.entity_id
_entity_poly.type
_entity_poly.pdbx_seq_one_letter_code
_entity_poly.pdbx_strand_id
1 'polypeptide(L)' 'MNQFIQEFLHVTESAALATYPWIGTGDKIEADQAATDSMRSQLNKIPMDGEIVIGEGEIDEAPMLFIGKKSVPVTGNVSI' A
#
# COMPACT_ATOMS: atom_id res chain seq x y z
N MET A 1 -5.00 22.07 3.04
CA MET A 1 -5.52 20.83 2.41
C MET A 1 -4.51 20.13 1.49
N ASN A 2 -3.25 20.57 1.39
CA ASN A 2 -2.25 20.01 0.46
C ASN A 2 -1.07 19.30 1.14
N GLN A 3 -1.21 18.88 2.40
CA GLN A 3 -0.07 18.43 3.21
C GLN A 3 0.55 17.10 2.73
N PHE A 4 -0.20 16.24 2.02
CA PHE A 4 0.25 14.89 1.65
C PHE A 4 0.21 14.61 0.14
N ILE A 5 0.01 15.64 -0.70
CA ILE A 5 -0.21 15.43 -2.15
C ILE A 5 1.02 14.81 -2.82
N GLN A 6 2.22 15.29 -2.48
CA GLN A 6 3.45 14.80 -3.10
C GLN A 6 3.78 13.38 -2.64
N GLU A 7 3.50 13.08 -1.38
CA GLU A 7 3.72 11.79 -0.77
C GLU A 7 2.79 10.73 -1.38
N PHE A 8 1.50 11.04 -1.54
CA PHE A 8 0.57 10.12 -2.21
C PHE A 8 0.86 9.96 -3.71
N LEU A 9 1.29 11.03 -4.38
CA LEU A 9 1.78 10.91 -5.76
C LEU A 9 2.94 9.90 -5.83
N HIS A 10 3.93 10.04 -4.94
CA HIS A 10 5.09 9.15 -4.91
C HIS A 10 4.74 7.70 -4.57
N VAL A 11 3.75 7.46 -3.71
CA VAL A 11 3.20 6.13 -3.43
C VAL A 11 2.69 5.49 -4.73
N THR A 12 1.85 6.21 -5.48
CA THR A 12 1.26 5.68 -6.73
C THR A 12 2.29 5.46 -7.83
N GLU A 13 3.27 6.35 -7.97
CA GLU A 13 4.39 6.19 -8.91
C GLU A 13 5.24 4.97 -8.58
N SER A 14 5.59 4.79 -7.30
CA SER A 14 6.39 3.64 -6.85
C SER A 14 5.67 2.32 -7.08
N ALA A 15 4.35 2.29 -6.89
CA ALA A 15 3.53 1.10 -7.14
C ALA A 15 3.51 0.76 -8.64
N ALA A 16 3.25 1.75 -9.50
CA ALA A 16 3.24 1.57 -10.94
C ALA A 16 4.60 1.12 -11.50
N LEU A 17 5.70 1.62 -10.95
CA LEU A 17 7.04 1.18 -11.33
C LEU A 17 7.34 -0.26 -10.87
N ALA A 18 6.87 -0.64 -9.68
CA ALA A 18 7.07 -1.99 -9.16
C ALA A 18 6.30 -3.06 -9.97
N THR A 19 5.15 -2.71 -10.55
CA THR A 19 4.38 -3.61 -11.40
C THR A 19 4.88 -3.70 -12.84
N TYR A 20 5.67 -2.73 -13.29
CA TYR A 20 6.15 -2.65 -14.68
C TYR A 20 6.80 -3.93 -15.23
N PRO A 21 7.65 -4.67 -14.48
CA PRO A 21 8.26 -5.92 -14.95
C PRO A 21 7.25 -7.04 -15.26
N TRP A 22 6.05 -6.96 -14.68
CA TRP A 22 5.02 -8.00 -14.76
C TRP A 22 4.00 -7.74 -15.88
N ILE A 23 4.15 -6.64 -16.63
CA ILE A 23 3.26 -6.34 -17.76
C ILE A 23 3.46 -7.38 -18.86
N GLY A 24 2.38 -8.09 -19.21
CA GLY A 24 2.37 -9.08 -20.29
C GLY A 24 2.92 -10.45 -19.91
N THR A 25 3.30 -10.68 -18.65
CA THR A 25 3.76 -12.00 -18.17
C THR A 25 2.59 -12.96 -17.92
N GLY A 26 1.39 -12.43 -17.67
CA GLY A 26 0.22 -13.21 -17.23
C GLY A 26 0.25 -13.57 -15.75
N ASP A 27 1.29 -13.18 -15.02
CA ASP A 27 1.44 -13.43 -13.59
C ASP A 27 0.78 -12.32 -12.77
N LYS A 28 -0.53 -12.44 -12.58
CA LYS A 28 -1.31 -11.44 -11.84
C LYS A 28 -0.96 -11.38 -10.35
N ILE A 29 -0.49 -12.48 -9.76
CA ILE A 29 -0.29 -12.59 -8.31
C ILE A 29 0.96 -11.81 -7.94
N GLU A 30 2.06 -12.06 -8.64
CA GLU A 30 3.31 -11.34 -8.41
C GLU A 30 3.20 -9.86 -8.79
N ALA A 31 2.40 -9.53 -9.82
CA ALA A 31 2.12 -8.14 -10.18
C ALA A 31 1.39 -7.39 -9.05
N ASP A 32 0.36 -8.00 -8.47
CA ASP A 32 -0.41 -7.38 -7.38
C ASP A 32 0.45 -7.22 -6.13
N GLN A 33 1.15 -8.29 -5.72
CA GLN A 33 2.08 -8.31 -4.60
C GLN A 33 3.16 -7.23 -4.73
N ALA A 34 3.75 -7.07 -5.92
CA ALA A 34 4.76 -6.04 -6.16
C ALA A 34 4.19 -4.62 -6.01
N ALA A 35 2.95 -4.39 -6.42
CA ALA A 35 2.27 -3.10 -6.26
C ALA A 35 2.06 -2.78 -4.79
N THR A 36 1.52 -3.74 -4.03
CA THR A 36 1.08 -3.52 -2.65
C THR A 36 2.21 -3.48 -1.66
N ASP A 37 3.28 -4.26 -1.86
CA ASP A 37 4.52 -4.11 -1.11
C ASP A 37 5.15 -2.72 -1.30
N SER A 38 5.17 -2.23 -2.54
CA SER A 38 5.69 -0.90 -2.86
C SER A 38 4.86 0.20 -2.19
N MET A 39 3.52 0.13 -2.33
CA MET A 39 2.62 1.07 -1.65
C MET A 39 2.82 1.02 -0.13
N ARG A 40 3.06 -0.17 0.45
CA ARG A 40 3.22 -0.38 1.90
C ARG A 40 4.42 0.35 2.41
N SER A 41 5.53 0.12 1.72
CA SER A 41 6.81 0.71 2.04
C SER A 41 6.72 2.24 1.97
N GLN A 42 6.02 2.80 0.98
CA GLN A 42 5.92 4.25 0.82
C GLN A 42 4.93 4.90 1.80
N LEU A 43 3.74 4.33 2.00
CA LEU A 43 2.76 4.84 2.97
C LEU A 43 3.33 4.83 4.39
N ASN A 44 4.17 3.84 4.72
CA ASN A 44 4.91 3.75 5.98
C ASN A 44 5.86 4.90 6.29
N LYS A 45 6.34 5.60 5.25
CA LYS A 45 7.30 6.70 5.41
C LYS A 45 6.59 8.03 5.64
N ILE A 46 5.29 8.11 5.39
CA ILE A 46 4.50 9.33 5.57
C ILE A 46 4.21 9.47 7.06
N PRO A 47 4.55 10.61 7.70
CA PRO A 47 4.23 10.86 9.10
C PRO A 47 2.74 11.20 9.25
N MET A 48 1.89 10.18 9.16
CA MET A 48 0.44 10.28 9.28
C MET A 48 -0.12 9.18 10.19
N ASP A 49 -1.23 9.48 10.88
CA ASP A 49 -2.07 8.48 11.53
C ASP A 49 -3.26 8.21 10.60
N GLY A 50 -3.16 7.13 9.81
CA GLY A 50 -4.12 6.76 8.77
C GLY A 50 -4.63 5.35 8.95
N GLU A 51 -5.91 5.14 8.70
CA GLU A 51 -6.57 3.83 8.71
C GLU A 51 -6.91 3.41 7.29
N ILE A 52 -6.57 2.17 6.93
CA ILE A 52 -6.96 1.61 5.64
C ILE A 52 -8.39 1.07 5.78
N VAL A 53 -9.31 1.73 5.09
CA VAL A 53 -10.74 1.38 5.09
C VAL A 53 -11.14 0.55 3.86
N ILE A 54 -10.30 0.50 2.84
CA ILE A 54 -10.45 -0.30 1.60
C ILE A 54 -9.06 -0.81 1.20
N GLY A 55 -8.90 -2.12 0.99
CA GLY A 55 -7.62 -2.78 0.68
C GLY A 55 -7.78 -4.00 -0.23
N GLU A 56 -6.75 -4.84 -0.33
CA GLU A 56 -6.74 -6.04 -1.19
C GLU A 56 -7.80 -7.10 -0.84
N GLY A 57 -8.30 -7.12 0.41
CA GLY A 57 -9.30 -8.10 0.83
C GLY A 57 -9.73 -7.97 2.30
N GLU A 58 -10.47 -8.97 2.79
CA GLU A 58 -10.78 -9.18 4.22
C GLU A 58 -9.58 -9.88 4.91
N ILE A 59 -9.52 -9.82 6.25
CA ILE A 59 -8.38 -10.31 7.07
C ILE A 59 -8.04 -11.79 6.85
N ASP A 60 -9.04 -12.53 6.38
CA ASP A 60 -9.02 -13.98 6.22
C ASP A 60 -8.49 -14.41 4.84
N GLU A 61 -8.47 -13.52 3.83
CA GLU A 61 -7.99 -13.82 2.46
C GLU A 61 -6.79 -12.97 2.03
N ALA A 62 -6.55 -11.84 2.70
CA ALA A 62 -5.38 -11.00 2.49
C ALA A 62 -4.52 -11.01 3.76
N PRO A 63 -3.27 -11.52 3.74
CA PRO A 63 -2.42 -11.61 4.94
C PRO A 63 -1.98 -10.26 5.52
N MET A 64 -2.45 -9.16 4.93
CA MET A 64 -1.71 -7.92 4.77
C MET A 64 -2.68 -6.70 5.00
N LEU A 65 -3.95 -6.75 4.54
CA LEU A 65 -4.97 -5.68 4.69
C LEU A 65 -6.37 -6.15 5.03
N PHE A 66 -7.04 -5.48 5.98
CA PHE A 66 -8.47 -5.67 6.24
C PHE A 66 -9.13 -4.48 6.94
N ILE A 67 -10.46 -4.48 6.92
CA ILE A 67 -11.33 -3.40 7.40
C ILE A 67 -11.38 -3.37 8.94
N GLY A 68 -11.10 -2.22 9.57
CA GLY A 68 -11.30 -1.96 11.01
C GLY A 68 -10.04 -1.80 11.87
N LYS A 69 -8.87 -1.53 11.28
CA LYS A 69 -7.61 -1.40 12.00
C LYS A 69 -7.44 -0.01 12.61
N LYS A 70 -7.65 0.10 13.92
CA LYS A 70 -7.41 1.33 14.68
C LYS A 70 -5.93 1.62 14.93
N SER A 71 -5.58 2.88 14.65
CA SER A 71 -4.43 3.68 15.08
C SER A 71 -3.05 3.11 14.77
N VAL A 72 -2.34 3.84 13.91
CA VAL A 72 -0.91 3.63 13.64
C VAL A 72 -0.15 4.49 14.67
N PRO A 73 0.63 3.92 15.61
CA PRO A 73 1.47 4.73 16.47
C PRO A 73 2.52 5.46 15.62
N VAL A 74 3.00 6.61 16.13
CA VAL A 74 3.96 7.55 15.51
C VAL A 74 5.31 6.93 15.05
N THR A 75 5.46 5.60 15.04
CA THR A 75 6.64 4.87 14.58
C THR A 75 6.34 3.44 14.06
N GLY A 76 5.15 3.12 13.55
CA GLY A 76 4.78 1.71 13.34
C GLY A 76 4.13 1.33 12.01
N ASN A 77 4.88 0.72 11.10
CA ASN A 77 4.45 -0.33 10.15
C ASN A 77 2.95 -0.37 9.75
N VAL A 78 2.52 0.51 8.84
CA VAL A 78 1.48 0.26 7.83
C VAL A 78 1.64 -1.18 7.35
N SER A 79 0.58 -1.93 7.60
CA SER A 79 0.38 -3.23 7.00
C SER A 79 -0.61 -3.07 5.87
N ILE A 80 -0.06 -3.00 4.65
CA ILE A 80 -0.77 -3.28 3.40
C ILE A 80 -0.74 -4.77 3.22
#